data_AF-A0A427ANV5-F1
#
_entry.id   AF-A0A427ANV5-F1
#
_cell.length_a   1.000
_cell.length_b   1.000
_cell.length_c   1.000
_cell.angle_alpha   90.00
_cell.angle_beta   90.00
_cell.angle_gamma   90.00
#
_symmetry.space_group_name_H-M   'P 1'
#
loop_
_entity.id
_entity.type
_entity.pdbx_description
1 polymer ?
#
loop_
_entity_poly.entity_id
_entity_poly.type
_entity_poly.pdbx_seq_one_letter_code
_entity_poly.pdbx_strand_id
1 'polypeptide(L)'
;MESLRNHGKYQRRMFDQAVRLVRPGGVIVYSTCTINPGENEALVRYALDKYKFLSLASQHPKIGGPGIVGCCDLFGGKYVEEWLTESESELVQRFDPSSSLDTIGFFIAKFVVGEKDF
;
A
#
# COMPACT_ATOMS: atom_id res chain seq x y z
N MET A 1 12.86 0.76 -16.42
CA MET A 1 12.50 -0.27 -15.40
C MET A 1 13.31 -0.14 -14.11
N GLU A 2 14.59 0.21 -14.17
CA GLU A 2 15.42 0.33 -12.95
C GLU A 2 15.00 1.49 -12.02
N SER A 3 14.61 2.64 -12.59
CA SER A 3 14.12 3.81 -11.83
C SER A 3 12.86 3.51 -11.01
N LEU A 4 11.87 2.83 -11.59
CA LEU A 4 10.62 2.46 -10.91
C LEU A 4 10.85 1.53 -9.70
N ARG A 5 11.81 0.59 -9.80
CA ARG A 5 12.20 -0.27 -8.67
C ARG A 5 12.90 0.51 -7.55
N ASN A 6 13.64 1.56 -7.90
CA ASN A 6 14.31 2.39 -6.90
C ASN A 6 13.31 3.24 -6.10
N HIS A 7 12.21 3.69 -6.72
CA HIS A 7 11.17 4.43 -6.02
C HIS A 7 10.50 3.60 -4.92
N GLY A 8 10.06 2.38 -5.23
CA GLY A 8 9.44 1.49 -4.23
C GLY A 8 10.36 1.20 -3.03
N LYS A 9 11.66 0.98 -3.27
CA LYS A 9 12.64 0.82 -2.19
C LYS A 9 12.76 2.05 -1.30
N TYR A 10 12.74 3.24 -1.90
CA TYR A 10 12.85 4.50 -1.18
C TYR A 10 11.57 4.79 -0.37
N GLN A 11 10.39 4.56 -0.96
CA GLN A 11 9.10 4.65 -0.29
C GLN A 11 9.01 3.71 0.91
N ARG A 12 9.48 2.46 0.80
CA ARG A 12 9.55 1.53 1.94
C ARG A 12 10.42 2.08 3.08
N ARG A 13 11.57 2.69 2.78
CA ARG A 13 12.44 3.32 3.80
C ARG A 13 11.77 4.51 4.49
N MET A 14 11.04 5.34 3.74
CA MET A 14 10.26 6.44 4.31
C MET A 14 9.13 5.93 5.19
N PHE A 15 8.41 4.92 4.73
CA PHE A 15 7.35 4.27 5.49
C PHE A 15 7.90 3.66 6.80
N ASP A 16 9.05 2.99 6.75
CA ASP A 16 9.72 2.47 7.94
C ASP A 16 9.99 3.58 8.99
N GLN A 17 10.40 4.79 8.56
CA GLN A 17 10.57 5.91 9.50
C GLN A 17 9.23 6.39 10.05
N ALA A 18 8.19 6.49 9.23
CA ALA A 18 6.85 6.86 9.69
C ALA A 18 6.33 5.89 10.75
N VAL A 19 6.53 4.58 10.54
CA VAL A 19 6.18 3.53 11.49
C VAL A 19 6.95 3.67 12.81
N ARG A 20 8.21 4.11 12.78
CA ARG A 20 8.98 4.34 14.03
C ARG A 20 8.46 5.56 14.80
N LEU A 21 8.13 6.64 14.10
CA LEU A 21 7.77 7.92 14.71
C LEU A 21 6.32 8.00 15.20
N VAL A 22 5.39 7.26 14.59
CA VAL A 22 3.99 7.25 15.01
C VAL A 22 3.84 6.62 16.39
N ARG A 23 2.99 7.18 17.25
CA ARG A 23 2.68 6.58 18.56
C ARG A 23 1.77 5.34 18.44
N PRO A 24 1.77 4.42 19.42
CA PRO A 24 0.70 3.43 19.58
C PRO A 24 -0.69 4.10 19.61
N GLY A 25 -1.68 3.46 19.00
CA GLY A 25 -3.02 4.02 18.74
C GLY A 25 -3.06 5.12 17.67
N GLY A 26 -1.92 5.43 17.04
CA GLY A 26 -1.83 6.41 15.96
C GLY A 26 -2.34 5.89 14.61
N VAL A 27 -2.29 6.76 13.60
CA VAL A 27 -2.70 6.45 12.23
C VAL A 27 -1.58 6.86 11.28
N ILE A 28 -1.30 6.02 10.28
CA ILE A 28 -0.44 6.34 9.14
C ILE A 28 -1.30 6.34 7.88
N VAL A 29 -1.20 7.40 7.07
CA VAL A 29 -1.79 7.43 5.73
C VAL A 29 -0.66 7.40 4.72
N TYR A 30 -0.67 6.40 3.87
CA TYR A 30 0.23 6.28 2.73
C TYR A 30 -0.54 6.63 1.45
N SER A 31 0.02 7.52 0.63
CA SER A 31 -0.61 7.90 -0.63
C SER A 31 0.41 8.24 -1.70
N THR A 32 0.07 7.92 -2.94
CA THR A 32 0.92 8.16 -4.12
C THR A 32 0.07 8.60 -5.31
N CYS A 33 0.69 9.27 -6.28
CA CYS A 33 0.10 9.63 -7.57
C CYS A 33 0.63 8.74 -8.71
N THR A 34 0.88 7.46 -8.42
CA THR A 34 1.32 6.45 -9.40
C THR A 34 0.28 5.35 -9.48
N ILE A 35 0.15 4.73 -10.67
CA ILE A 35 -0.67 3.54 -10.88
C ILE A 35 0.13 2.25 -10.73
N ASN A 36 1.43 2.32 -10.45
CA ASN A 36 2.30 1.15 -10.38
C ASN A 36 2.00 0.30 -9.12
N PRO A 37 1.57 -0.97 -9.26
CA PRO A 37 1.27 -1.79 -8.10
C PRO A 37 2.46 -2.08 -7.19
N GLY A 38 3.68 -2.08 -7.75
CA GLY A 38 4.91 -2.26 -6.97
C GLY A 38 5.23 -1.11 -6.01
N GLU A 39 4.62 0.07 -6.21
CA GLU A 39 4.72 1.23 -5.32
C GLU A 39 3.51 1.34 -4.36
N ASN A 40 2.42 0.67 -4.69
CA ASN A 40 1.14 0.80 -4.01
C ASN A 40 0.84 -0.48 -3.20
N GLU A 41 0.20 -1.46 -3.83
CA GLU A 41 -0.22 -2.71 -3.20
C GLU A 41 0.96 -3.49 -2.60
N ALA A 42 2.11 -3.52 -3.28
CA ALA A 42 3.31 -4.17 -2.76
C ALA A 42 3.89 -3.48 -1.50
N LEU A 43 3.71 -2.16 -1.36
CA LEU A 43 4.10 -1.46 -0.14
C LEU A 43 3.14 -1.80 1.01
N VAL A 44 1.85 -1.93 0.72
CA VAL A 44 0.85 -2.35 1.70
C VAL A 44 1.14 -3.77 2.19
N ARG A 45 1.36 -4.72 1.28
CA ARG A 45 1.78 -6.09 1.63
C ARG A 45 3.02 -6.08 2.52
N TYR A 46 4.07 -5.39 2.09
CA TYR A 46 5.29 -5.23 2.86
C TYR A 46 5.04 -4.70 4.28
N ALA A 47 4.19 -3.69 4.44
CA ALA A 47 3.88 -3.10 5.74
C ALA A 47 3.16 -4.10 6.67
N LEU A 48 2.14 -4.81 6.17
CA LEU A 48 1.38 -5.80 6.94
C LEU A 48 2.22 -7.04 7.28
N ASP A 49 3.14 -7.42 6.39
CA ASP A 49 4.03 -8.56 6.63
C ASP A 49 5.10 -8.24 7.67
N LYS A 50 5.70 -7.04 7.59
CA LYS A 50 6.80 -6.63 8.46
C LYS A 50 6.34 -6.15 9.83
N TYR A 51 5.22 -5.42 9.90
CA TYR A 51 4.76 -4.75 11.11
C TYR A 51 3.43 -5.33 11.57
N LYS A 52 3.48 -6.38 12.41
CA LYS A 52 2.28 -7.11 12.87
C LYS A 52 1.34 -6.30 13.75
N PHE A 53 1.79 -5.17 14.27
CA PHE A 53 0.96 -4.19 14.98
C PHE A 53 0.26 -3.19 14.05
N LEU A 54 0.47 -3.25 12.73
CA LEU A 54 -0.29 -2.45 11.77
C LEU A 54 -1.45 -3.25 11.20
N SER A 55 -2.59 -2.57 11.03
CA SER A 55 -3.75 -3.10 10.31
C SER A 55 -4.32 -2.03 9.38
N LEU A 56 -4.87 -2.46 8.24
CA LEU A 56 -5.61 -1.56 7.37
C LEU A 56 -6.93 -1.15 8.02
N ALA A 57 -7.35 0.08 7.80
CA ALA A 57 -8.62 0.59 8.28
C ALA A 57 -9.46 1.20 7.16
N SER A 58 -10.77 1.05 7.31
CA SER A 58 -11.74 1.65 6.40
C SER A 58 -11.57 3.18 6.33
N GLN A 59 -11.87 3.71 5.15
CA GLN A 59 -11.69 5.10 4.79
C GLN A 59 -13.04 5.72 4.45
N HIS A 60 -13.27 6.94 4.93
CA HIS A 60 -14.47 7.70 4.62
C HIS A 60 -14.07 9.13 4.23
N PRO A 61 -14.58 9.67 3.11
CA PRO A 61 -15.41 8.99 2.11
C PRO A 61 -14.64 7.92 1.31
N LYS A 62 -15.35 6.91 0.78
CA LYS A 62 -14.82 5.95 -0.19
C LYS A 62 -15.27 6.37 -1.60
N ILE A 63 -14.33 6.93 -2.36
CA ILE A 63 -14.53 7.46 -3.71
C ILE A 63 -13.78 6.60 -4.72
N GLY A 64 -12.55 6.18 -4.38
CA GLY A 64 -11.75 5.31 -5.23
C GLY A 64 -12.26 3.86 -5.24
N GLY A 65 -11.86 3.12 -6.27
CA GLY A 65 -12.10 1.69 -6.39
C GLY A 65 -11.22 0.86 -5.44
N PRO A 66 -11.42 -0.47 -5.42
CA PRO A 66 -10.59 -1.38 -4.63
C PRO A 66 -9.16 -1.43 -5.15
N GLY A 67 -8.24 -1.85 -4.29
CA GLY A 67 -6.87 -2.16 -4.68
C GLY A 67 -6.76 -3.43 -5.52
N ILE A 68 -5.58 -3.69 -6.07
CA ILE A 68 -5.33 -4.88 -6.89
C ILE A 68 -5.02 -6.10 -6.00
N VAL A 69 -5.77 -7.18 -6.21
CA VAL A 69 -5.57 -8.49 -5.57
C VAL A 69 -4.60 -9.34 -6.39
N GLY A 70 -3.81 -10.19 -5.73
CA GLY A 70 -3.01 -11.23 -6.41
C GLY A 70 -1.51 -11.07 -6.20
N CYS A 71 -0.74 -11.42 -7.23
CA CYS A 71 0.72 -11.36 -7.20
C CYS A 71 1.32 -11.06 -8.57
N CYS A 72 2.60 -10.69 -8.60
CA CYS A 72 3.38 -10.52 -9.82
C CYS A 72 4.60 -11.45 -9.81
N ASP A 73 4.70 -12.30 -10.84
CA ASP A 73 5.88 -13.12 -11.09
C ASP A 73 7.00 -12.28 -11.71
N LEU A 74 8.06 -12.10 -10.95
CA LEU A 74 9.24 -11.38 -11.37
C LEU A 74 10.32 -12.39 -11.79
N PHE A 75 10.97 -12.08 -12.92
CA PHE A 75 12.08 -12.87 -13.47
C PHE A 75 11.73 -14.33 -13.74
N GLY A 76 10.55 -14.58 -14.33
CA GLY A 76 10.13 -15.92 -14.73
C GLY A 76 9.88 -16.86 -13.56
N GLY A 77 9.31 -16.36 -12.46
CA GLY A 77 8.93 -17.15 -11.28
C GLY A 77 10.03 -17.29 -10.22
N LYS A 78 11.18 -16.61 -10.38
CA LYS A 78 12.23 -16.63 -9.34
C LYS A 78 11.84 -15.83 -8.09
N TYR A 79 11.00 -14.81 -8.26
CA TYR A 79 10.48 -14.00 -7.17
C TYR A 79 9.00 -13.73 -7.41
N VAL A 80 8.18 -13.94 -6.38
CA VAL A 80 6.75 -13.60 -6.40
C VAL A 80 6.57 -12.38 -5.50
N GLU A 81 6.02 -11.29 -6.05
CA GLU A 81 5.60 -10.14 -5.25
C GLU A 81 4.10 -10.26 -5.00
N GLU A 82 3.72 -10.63 -3.77
CA GLU A 82 2.32 -10.67 -3.35
C GLU A 82 1.77 -9.25 -3.12
N TRP A 83 0.51 -9.05 -3.44
CA TRP A 83 -0.23 -7.80 -3.26
C TRP A 83 -1.34 -8.03 -2.23
N LEU A 84 -2.56 -7.53 -2.45
CA LEU A 84 -3.63 -7.56 -1.47
C LEU A 84 -4.44 -8.87 -1.53
N THR A 85 -5.07 -9.23 -0.42
CA THR A 85 -6.20 -10.17 -0.40
C THR A 85 -7.50 -9.45 -0.79
N GLU A 86 -8.57 -10.21 -1.05
CA GLU A 86 -9.90 -9.64 -1.35
C GLU A 86 -10.44 -8.75 -0.22
N SER A 87 -10.18 -9.08 1.04
CA SER A 87 -10.63 -8.26 2.17
C SER A 87 -9.80 -7.00 2.35
N GLU A 88 -8.50 -7.06 2.04
CA GLU A 88 -7.60 -5.91 2.13
C GLU A 88 -7.79 -4.93 0.97
N SER A 89 -8.11 -5.40 -0.24
CA SER A 89 -8.34 -4.55 -1.40
C SER A 89 -9.48 -3.56 -1.19
N GLU A 90 -10.49 -3.94 -0.41
CA GLU A 90 -11.63 -3.08 -0.07
C GLU A 90 -11.30 -1.99 0.96
N LEU A 91 -10.16 -2.08 1.66
CA LEU A 91 -9.73 -1.12 2.68
C LEU A 91 -8.80 -0.03 2.15
N VAL A 92 -8.33 -0.18 0.91
CA VAL A 92 -7.56 0.85 0.20
C VAL A 92 -8.45 1.59 -0.80
N GLN A 93 -7.97 2.71 -1.33
CA GLN A 93 -8.62 3.42 -2.42
C GLN A 93 -7.65 3.60 -3.57
N ARG A 94 -8.03 3.09 -4.73
CA ARG A 94 -7.29 3.23 -5.98
C ARG A 94 -8.11 4.03 -6.98
N PHE A 95 -7.50 5.03 -7.56
CA PHE A 95 -8.06 5.86 -8.61
C PHE A 95 -7.36 5.47 -9.91
N ASP A 96 -8.14 4.89 -10.82
CA ASP A 96 -7.67 4.46 -12.12
C ASP A 96 -8.19 5.44 -13.19
N PRO A 97 -7.31 6.10 -13.97
CA PRO A 97 -7.72 6.99 -15.05
C PRO A 97 -8.55 6.30 -16.14
N SER A 98 -8.49 4.98 -16.24
CA SER A 98 -9.30 4.19 -17.19
C SER A 98 -10.70 3.84 -16.64
N SER A 99 -10.99 4.18 -15.38
CA SER A 99 -12.31 3.97 -14.80
C SER A 99 -13.33 4.99 -15.31
N SER A 100 -14.61 4.78 -14.98
CA SER A 100 -15.68 5.73 -15.30
C SER A 100 -15.56 7.07 -14.57
N LEU A 101 -14.73 7.12 -13.51
CA LEU A 101 -14.44 8.32 -12.75
C LEU A 101 -13.21 9.00 -13.35
N ASP A 102 -13.43 10.07 -14.11
CA ASP A 102 -12.38 10.87 -14.77
C ASP A 102 -11.48 11.56 -13.74
N THR A 103 -10.46 10.83 -13.29
CA THR A 103 -9.51 11.22 -12.24
C THR A 103 -8.09 10.82 -12.63
N ILE A 104 -7.10 11.44 -11.99
CA ILE A 104 -5.70 11.04 -12.13
C ILE A 104 -5.45 9.66 -11.48
N GLY A 105 -4.30 9.07 -11.81
CA GLY A 105 -3.82 7.88 -11.11
C GLY A 105 -3.43 8.22 -9.68
N PHE A 106 -4.10 7.60 -8.70
CA PHE A 106 -3.85 7.88 -7.29
C PHE A 106 -4.12 6.65 -6.42
N PHE A 107 -3.46 6.58 -5.27
CA PHE A 107 -3.63 5.48 -4.32
C PHE A 107 -3.59 5.98 -2.88
N ILE A 108 -4.44 5.42 -2.02
CA ILE A 108 -4.53 5.74 -0.59
C ILE A 108 -4.70 4.47 0.24
N ALA A 109 -3.79 4.27 1.20
CA ALA A 109 -3.89 3.24 2.23
C ALA A 109 -3.82 3.88 3.62
N LYS A 110 -4.74 3.51 4.50
CA LYS A 110 -4.80 3.97 5.89
C LYS A 110 -4.49 2.81 6.82
N PHE A 111 -3.50 2.99 7.68
CA PHE A 111 -3.08 2.03 8.70
C PHE A 111 -3.40 2.56 10.10
N VAL A 112 -3.95 1.69 10.95
CA VAL A 112 -4.04 1.92 12.39
C VAL A 112 -2.86 1.22 13.07
N VAL A 113 -2.28 1.89 14.05
CA VAL A 113 -1.10 1.42 14.79
C VAL A 113 -1.57 0.87 16.12
N GLY A 114 -1.42 -0.45 16.32
CA GLY A 114 -1.66 -1.11 17.60
C GLY A 114 -0.57 -0.81 18.62
N GLU A 115 -0.57 -1.61 19.70
CA GLU A 115 0.51 -1.58 20.67
C GLU A 115 1.82 -2.05 20.04
N LYS A 116 2.92 -1.39 20.42
CA LYS A 116 4.26 -1.73 19.95
C LYS A 116 4.99 -2.47 21.05
N ASP A 117 5.37 -3.71 20.80
CA ASP A 117 6.29 -4.44 21.66
C ASP A 117 7.68 -3.78 21.51
N PHE A 118 8.07 -2.97 22.50
CA PHE A 118 9.41 -2.40 22.62
C PHE A 118 10.25 -3.21 23.60
#